data_AF-A0A7S1E3K1-F1
#
_entry.id   AF-A0A7S1E3K1-F1
#
_cell.length_a   1.000
_cell.length_b   1.000
_cell.length_c   1.000
_cell.angle_alpha   90.00
_cell.angle_beta   90.00
_cell.angle_gamma   90.00
#
_symmetry.space_group_name_H-M   'P 1'
#
loop_
_entity.id
_entity.type
_entity.pdbx_description
1 polymer ?
#
loop_
_entity_poly.entity_id
_entity_poly.type
_entity_poly.pdbx_seq_one_letter_code
_entity_poly.pdbx_strand_id
1 'polypeptide(L)'
;YVERSMATLTALADFHQHDPTYRAAEIKYAIAKGRSFLKSIQRPDGSWYGSWACCFCYGCWFGIEGLIKTGDSFDSPAIKRACNFLISHQRKNGGWGEDFTSCYDKDYASRVMDA
;
A
#
# COMPACT_ATOMS: atom_id res chain seq x y z
N TYR A 1 3.72 -0.20 -9.74
CA TYR A 1 4.43 0.21 -8.50
C TYR A 1 3.41 0.85 -7.58
N VAL A 2 3.13 0.21 -6.46
CA VAL A 2 2.14 0.68 -5.47
C VAL A 2 2.52 2.08 -4.96
N GLU A 3 3.82 2.34 -4.83
CA GLU A 3 4.38 3.52 -4.19
C GLU A 3 4.21 4.78 -5.04
N ARG A 4 4.57 4.68 -6.32
CA ARG A 4 4.39 5.78 -7.28
C ARG A 4 2.92 6.08 -7.51
N SER A 5 2.10 5.04 -7.61
CA SER A 5 0.66 5.20 -7.77
C SER A 5 0.04 5.88 -6.56
N MET A 6 0.33 5.43 -5.34
CA MET A 6 -0.14 6.10 -4.11
C MET A 6 0.31 7.56 -4.04
N ALA A 7 1.58 7.86 -4.34
CA ALA A 7 2.10 9.23 -4.27
C ALA A 7 1.33 10.19 -5.20
N THR A 8 1.14 9.79 -6.47
CA THR A 8 0.35 10.57 -7.42
C THR A 8 -1.11 10.69 -7.01
N LEU A 9 -1.71 9.59 -6.54
CA LEU A 9 -3.11 9.57 -6.12
C LEU A 9 -3.37 10.49 -4.94
N THR A 10 -2.47 10.49 -3.94
CA THR A 10 -2.58 11.35 -2.76
C THR A 10 -2.48 12.82 -3.16
N ALA A 11 -1.51 13.18 -4.00
CA ALA A 11 -1.36 14.55 -4.50
C ALA A 11 -2.61 15.03 -5.26
N LEU A 12 -3.17 14.19 -6.14
CA LEU A 12 -4.40 14.50 -6.88
C LEU A 12 -5.61 14.63 -5.95
N ALA A 13 -5.74 13.73 -4.96
CA ALA A 13 -6.84 13.76 -4.00
C ALA A 13 -6.79 15.01 -3.13
N ASP A 14 -5.62 15.33 -2.56
CA ASP A 14 -5.43 16.50 -1.70
C ASP A 14 -5.63 17.81 -2.51
N PHE A 15 -5.11 17.88 -3.75
CA PHE A 15 -5.35 19.03 -4.63
C PHE A 15 -6.85 19.21 -4.96
N HIS A 16 -7.54 18.12 -5.31
CA HIS A 16 -8.97 18.18 -5.68
C HIS A 16 -9.87 18.56 -4.50
N GLN A 17 -9.46 18.26 -3.27
CA GLN A 17 -10.16 18.74 -2.08
C GLN A 17 -10.05 20.27 -1.93
N HIS A 18 -8.93 20.86 -2.35
CA HIS A 18 -8.69 22.30 -2.28
C HIS A 18 -9.31 23.07 -3.47
N ASP A 19 -9.13 22.57 -4.70
CA ASP A 19 -9.77 23.10 -5.90
C ASP A 19 -10.59 22.01 -6.60
N PRO A 20 -11.89 21.89 -6.27
CA PRO A 20 -12.75 20.87 -6.85
C PRO A 20 -13.19 21.18 -8.29
N THR A 21 -12.82 22.34 -8.85
CA THR A 21 -13.28 22.80 -10.17
C THR A 21 -12.26 22.53 -11.27
N TYR A 22 -10.97 22.63 -10.97
CA TYR A 22 -9.90 22.39 -11.94
C TYR A 22 -9.90 20.92 -12.40
N ARG A 23 -10.18 20.70 -13.68
CA ARG A 23 -10.12 19.37 -14.36
C ARG A 23 -10.79 18.25 -13.55
N ALA A 24 -11.91 18.57 -12.91
CA ALA A 24 -12.55 17.71 -11.92
C ALA A 24 -12.87 16.30 -12.45
N ALA A 25 -13.32 16.22 -13.71
CA ALA A 25 -13.68 14.96 -14.34
C ALA A 25 -12.44 14.06 -14.54
N GLU A 26 -11.35 14.61 -15.07
CA GLU A 26 -10.12 13.86 -15.31
C GLU A 26 -9.43 13.45 -14.01
N ILE A 27 -9.43 14.32 -13.00
CA ILE A 27 -8.84 13.99 -11.69
C ILE A 27 -9.63 12.86 -11.02
N LYS A 28 -10.96 12.96 -10.96
CA LYS A 28 -11.81 11.89 -10.41
C LYS A 28 -11.62 10.57 -11.15
N TYR A 29 -11.53 10.63 -12.48
CA TYR A 29 -11.25 9.45 -13.31
C TYR A 29 -9.88 8.84 -13.00
N ALA A 30 -8.82 9.65 -12.94
CA ALA A 30 -7.47 9.20 -12.61
C ALA A 30 -7.42 8.56 -11.21
N ILE A 31 -8.08 9.18 -10.23
CA ILE A 31 -8.21 8.64 -8.87
C ILE A 31 -8.89 7.27 -8.88
N ALA A 32 -10.05 7.14 -9.54
CA ALA A 32 -10.80 5.89 -9.60
C ALA A 32 -10.02 4.77 -10.29
N LYS A 33 -9.34 5.08 -11.40
CA LYS A 33 -8.49 4.11 -12.13
C LYS A 33 -7.27 3.71 -11.33
N GLY A 34 -6.56 4.66 -10.71
CA GLY A 34 -5.40 4.36 -9.88
C GLY A 34 -5.77 3.55 -8.64
N ARG A 35 -6.91 3.83 -7.99
CA ARG A 35 -7.42 3.02 -6.88
C ARG A 35 -7.70 1.57 -7.31
N SER A 36 -8.32 1.40 -8.47
CA SER A 36 -8.55 0.08 -9.05
C SER A 36 -7.24 -0.65 -9.35
N PHE A 37 -6.23 0.07 -9.84
CA PHE A 37 -4.90 -0.46 -10.06
C PHE A 37 -4.25 -0.95 -8.75
N LEU A 38 -4.28 -0.15 -7.67
CA LEU A 38 -3.74 -0.56 -6.36
C LEU A 38 -4.35 -1.90 -5.91
N LYS A 39 -5.67 -2.05 -6.01
CA LYS A 39 -6.37 -3.30 -5.67
C LYS A 39 -5.96 -4.46 -6.59
N SER A 40 -5.77 -4.21 -7.87
CA SER A 40 -5.44 -5.26 -8.86
C SER A 40 -4.04 -5.85 -8.68
N ILE A 41 -3.11 -5.10 -8.09
CA ILE A 41 -1.74 -5.55 -7.84
C ILE A 41 -1.51 -6.02 -6.40
N GLN A 42 -2.56 -6.04 -5.56
CA GLN A 42 -2.48 -6.62 -4.24
C GLN A 42 -2.33 -8.14 -4.36
N ARG A 43 -1.42 -8.71 -3.57
CA ARG A 43 -1.20 -10.16 -3.54
C ARG A 43 -2.37 -10.88 -2.82
N PRO A 44 -2.55 -12.19 -3.08
CA PRO A 44 -3.57 -12.99 -2.39
C PRO A 44 -3.43 -12.99 -0.87
N ASP A 45 -2.20 -12.95 -0.35
CA ASP A 45 -1.89 -12.85 1.08
C ASP A 45 -2.24 -11.48 1.70
N GLY A 46 -2.66 -10.50 0.89
CA GLY A 46 -3.01 -9.15 1.32
C GLY A 46 -1.89 -8.13 1.20
N SER A 47 -0.67 -8.55 0.91
CA SER A 47 0.47 -7.65 0.81
C SER A 47 0.57 -6.92 -0.53
N TRP A 48 1.42 -5.90 -0.58
CA TRP A 48 1.95 -5.34 -1.81
C TRP A 48 3.46 -5.47 -1.83
N TYR A 49 4.02 -5.78 -3.00
CA TYR A 49 5.46 -5.81 -3.19
C TYR A 49 6.02 -4.37 -3.29
N GLY A 50 6.92 -4.01 -2.38
CA GLY A 50 7.70 -2.78 -2.44
C GLY A 50 8.91 -2.94 -3.37
N SER A 51 9.00 -2.08 -4.37
CA SER A 51 10.06 -2.09 -5.38
C SER A 51 11.17 -1.08 -5.11
N TRP A 52 10.92 -0.09 -4.24
CA TRP A 52 11.86 1.00 -3.96
C TRP A 52 12.47 0.95 -2.55
N ALA A 53 12.03 0.02 -1.72
CA ALA A 53 12.62 -0.32 -0.43
C ALA A 53 12.24 -1.76 -0.07
N CYS A 54 12.86 -2.30 0.98
CA CYS A 54 12.57 -3.64 1.49
C CYS A 54 11.35 -3.64 2.41
N CYS A 55 10.34 -4.48 2.19
CA CYS A 55 9.75 -4.81 0.89
C CYS A 55 8.22 -4.78 1.03
N PHE A 56 7.65 -5.69 1.80
CA PHE A 56 6.21 -5.86 1.97
C PHE A 56 5.62 -4.93 3.02
N CYS A 57 6.31 -4.67 4.14
CA CYS A 57 5.86 -3.66 5.11
C CYS A 57 5.79 -2.29 4.43
N TYR A 58 6.82 -1.97 3.65
CA TYR A 58 6.89 -0.76 2.84
C TYR A 58 5.77 -0.73 1.80
N GLY A 59 5.61 -1.78 0.98
CA GLY A 59 4.55 -1.84 -0.02
C GLY A 59 3.14 -1.74 0.58
N CYS A 60 2.90 -2.41 1.71
CA CYS A 60 1.61 -2.38 2.42
C CYS A 60 1.27 -0.99 2.93
N TRP A 61 2.24 -0.24 3.45
CA TRP A 61 2.03 1.14 3.85
C TRP A 61 1.49 1.99 2.69
N PHE A 62 2.13 1.95 1.51
CA PHE A 62 1.63 2.67 0.33
C PHE A 62 0.28 2.15 -0.15
N GLY A 63 0.05 0.84 -0.13
CA GLY A 63 -1.22 0.25 -0.54
C GLY A 63 -2.38 0.72 0.32
N ILE A 64 -2.22 0.66 1.65
CA ILE A 64 -3.24 1.07 2.62
C ILE A 64 -3.52 2.57 2.52
N GLU A 65 -2.49 3.42 2.60
CA GLU A 65 -2.64 4.88 2.54
C GLU A 65 -3.26 5.33 1.22
N GLY A 66 -2.81 4.77 0.09
CA GLY A 66 -3.34 5.11 -1.22
C GLY A 66 -4.82 4.77 -1.38
N LEU A 67 -5.29 3.66 -0.80
CA LEU A 67 -6.71 3.31 -0.80
C LEU A 67 -7.52 4.27 0.09
N ILE A 68 -7.07 4.54 1.32
CA ILE A 68 -7.76 5.45 2.25
C ILE A 68 -7.86 6.87 1.66
N LYS A 69 -6.73 7.44 1.21
CA LYS A 69 -6.65 8.79 0.65
C LYS A 69 -7.51 8.97 -0.59
N THR A 70 -7.71 7.91 -1.35
CA THR A 70 -8.56 7.97 -2.53
C THR A 70 -10.02 7.68 -2.24
N GLY A 71 -10.41 7.32 -1.01
CA GLY A 71 -11.81 7.22 -0.58
C GLY A 71 -12.34 5.80 -0.42
N ASP A 72 -11.49 4.78 -0.25
CA ASP A 72 -11.93 3.51 0.34
C ASP A 72 -12.19 3.68 1.84
N SER A 73 -13.22 2.99 2.37
CA SER A 73 -13.46 2.93 3.81
C SER A 73 -12.49 1.97 4.50
N PHE A 74 -12.31 2.13 5.81
CA PHE A 74 -11.55 1.19 6.65
C PHE A 74 -12.14 -0.24 6.66
N ASP A 75 -13.39 -0.40 6.23
CA ASP A 75 -14.02 -1.71 6.05
C ASP A 75 -13.65 -2.41 4.73
N SER A 76 -12.87 -1.75 3.86
CA SER A 76 -12.42 -2.31 2.59
C SER A 76 -11.75 -3.68 2.79
N PRO A 77 -12.21 -4.74 2.10
CA PRO A 77 -11.58 -6.06 2.19
C PRO A 77 -10.10 -6.05 1.84
N ALA A 78 -9.67 -5.18 0.92
CA ALA A 78 -8.27 -5.03 0.57
C ALA A 78 -7.44 -4.51 1.75
N ILE A 79 -7.93 -3.47 2.43
CA ILE A 79 -7.27 -2.91 3.63
C ILE A 79 -7.23 -3.95 4.74
N LYS A 80 -8.35 -4.63 5.04
CA LYS A 80 -8.41 -5.67 6.07
C LYS A 80 -7.43 -6.81 5.83
N ARG A 81 -7.30 -7.30 4.59
CA ARG A 81 -6.30 -8.33 4.24
C ARG A 81 -4.87 -7.84 4.48
N ALA A 82 -4.56 -6.60 4.11
CA ALA A 82 -3.25 -6.02 4.35
C ALA A 82 -2.94 -5.84 5.84
N CYS A 83 -3.92 -5.41 6.64
CA CYS A 83 -3.80 -5.37 8.09
C CYS A 83 -3.55 -6.77 8.68
N ASN A 84 -4.29 -7.78 8.22
CA ASN A 84 -4.07 -9.16 8.66
C ASN A 84 -2.65 -9.65 8.31
N PHE A 85 -2.16 -9.33 7.10
CA PHE A 85 -0.79 -9.63 6.70
C PHE A 85 0.22 -8.95 7.62
N LEU A 86 0.06 -7.67 7.92
CA LEU A 86 0.99 -6.97 8.82
C LEU A 86 0.94 -7.57 10.24
N ILE A 87 -0.25 -7.79 10.80
CA ILE A 87 -0.41 -8.37 12.14
C ILE A 87 0.22 -9.77 12.23
N SER A 88 0.07 -10.61 11.20
CA SER A 88 0.65 -11.96 11.19
C SER A 88 2.17 -11.99 11.14
N HIS A 89 2.83 -10.88 10.79
CA HIS A 89 4.29 -10.75 10.71
C HIS A 89 4.88 -9.90 11.83
N GLN A 90 4.08 -9.50 12.83
CA GLN A 90 4.60 -8.79 14.02
C GLN A 90 5.50 -9.73 14.84
N ARG A 91 6.67 -9.23 15.24
CA ARG A 91 7.63 -9.97 16.06
C ARG A 91 7.25 -9.90 17.54
N LYS A 92 7.81 -10.80 18.36
CA LYS A 92 7.58 -10.85 19.82
C LYS A 92 7.92 -9.55 20.55
N ASN A 93 8.90 -8.79 20.04
CA ASN A 93 9.30 -7.50 20.60
C ASN A 93 8.36 -6.34 20.18
N GLY A 94 7.29 -6.63 19.43
CA GLY A 94 6.32 -5.65 18.95
C GLY A 94 6.67 -4.99 17.61
N GLY A 95 7.86 -5.21 17.07
CA GLY A 95 8.30 -4.61 15.81
C GLY A 95 8.04 -5.44 14.55
N TRP A 96 8.41 -4.88 13.41
CA TRP A 96 8.46 -5.54 12.10
C TRP A 96 9.87 -5.46 11.53
N GLY A 97 10.21 -6.41 10.67
CA GLY A 97 11.50 -6.38 9.99
C GLY A 97 11.59 -7.45 8.92
N GLU A 98 12.18 -7.06 7.80
CA GLU A 98 12.37 -7.87 6.61
C GLU A 98 13.85 -8.00 6.31
N ASP A 99 14.29 -9.20 5.95
CA ASP A 99 15.60 -9.43 5.37
C ASP A 99 15.61 -8.97 3.92
N PHE A 100 16.77 -8.55 3.40
CA PHE A 100 16.91 -8.13 2.01
C PHE A 100 16.52 -9.24 1.01
N THR A 101 16.62 -10.52 1.39
CA THR A 101 16.13 -11.62 0.53
C THR A 101 14.65 -11.47 0.18
N SER A 102 13.87 -10.71 0.97
CA SER A 102 12.46 -10.40 0.63
C SER A 102 12.30 -9.71 -0.73
N CYS A 103 13.28 -8.89 -1.12
CA CYS A 103 13.31 -8.23 -2.43
C CYS A 103 13.66 -9.21 -3.55
N TYR A 104 14.59 -10.14 -3.31
CA TYR A 104 15.10 -11.06 -4.32
C TYR A 104 14.14 -12.22 -4.57
N ASP A 105 13.71 -12.88 -3.49
CA ASP A 105 12.81 -14.03 -3.53
C ASP A 105 11.36 -13.60 -3.81
N LYS A 106 11.07 -12.29 -3.69
CA LYS A 106 9.72 -11.72 -3.77
C LYS A 106 8.77 -12.43 -2.80
N ASP A 107 9.25 -12.73 -1.60
CA ASP A 107 8.44 -13.31 -0.54
C ASP A 107 8.89 -12.82 0.83
N TYR A 108 8.01 -12.78 1.82
CA TYR A 108 8.34 -12.17 3.11
C TYR A 108 9.38 -13.02 3.85
N ALA A 109 10.60 -12.51 3.97
CA ALA A 109 11.66 -13.16 4.72
C ALA A 109 11.97 -12.36 5.98
N SER A 110 11.89 -13.03 7.14
CA SER A 110 12.43 -12.48 8.39
C SER A 110 13.58 -13.37 8.84
N ARG A 111 14.82 -12.96 8.62
CA ARG A 111 15.93 -13.58 9.33
C ARG A 111 15.87 -13.13 10.78
N VAL A 112 15.51 -14.08 11.63
CA VAL A 112 15.52 -13.92 13.07
C VAL A 112 16.99 -13.89 13.50
N MET A 113 17.51 -12.71 13.80
CA MET A 113 18.59 -12.61 14.79
C MET A 113 17.88 -12.45 16.12
N ASP A 114 17.59 -13.59 16.77
CA ASP A 114 17.24 -13.60 18.18
C ASP A 114 18.50 -13.11 18.92
N ALA A 115 18.48 -11.85 19.32
CA ALA A 115 19.43 -11.26 20.25
C ALA A 115 18.72 -11.00 21.58
#